data_AF-A0A7L2SSZ1-F1
#
_entry.id   AF-A0A7L2SSZ1-F1
#
_cell.length_a   1.000
_cell.length_b   1.000
_cell.length_c   1.000
_cell.angle_alpha   90.00
_cell.angle_beta   90.00
_cell.angle_gamma   90.00
#
_symmetry.space_group_name_H-M   'P 1'
#
loop_
_entity.id
_entity.type
_entity.pdbx_description
1 polymer ?
#
loop_
_entity_poly.entity_id
_entity_poly.type
_entity_poly.pdbx_seq_one_letter_code
_entity_poly.pdbx_strand_id
1 'polypeptide(L)'
;LCQLPSQSVMEKEVNEKKKNQVRWFGLTFDEVLKTEWLVYLDTLASFIGAKPSVLGLLCTDPWLALTIFFGPCSPYQYRLQGPGHWEGARQAILTQWDRVLKPTRTRVLAGSSSSFPSLLTVVGLLLLLAAVIFVFQ
;
A
#
# COMPACT_ATOMS: atom_id res chain seq x y z
N LEU A 1 3.28 20.61 17.11
CA LEU A 1 2.53 21.27 16.03
C LEU A 1 3.45 21.37 14.83
N CYS A 2 3.00 20.92 13.65
CA CYS A 2 3.79 21.01 12.42
C CYS A 2 3.99 22.49 12.05
N GLN A 3 5.21 22.86 11.67
CA GLN A 3 5.56 24.21 11.25
C GLN A 3 5.73 24.22 9.73
N LEU A 4 5.22 25.26 9.09
CA LEU A 4 5.44 25.47 7.67
C LEU A 4 6.88 25.96 7.43
N PRO A 5 7.49 25.63 6.28
CA PRO A 5 8.78 26.19 5.91
C PRO A 5 8.65 27.69 5.57
N SER A 6 9.78 28.35 5.26
CA SER A 6 9.75 29.75 4.85
C SER A 6 8.97 29.95 3.55
N GLN A 7 8.40 31.15 3.37
CA GLN A 7 7.67 31.53 2.16
C GLN A 7 8.47 31.25 0.88
N SER A 8 9.76 31.59 0.87
CA SER A 8 10.64 31.36 -0.28
C SER A 8 10.77 29.88 -0.68
N VAL A 9 10.78 28.97 0.31
CA VAL A 9 10.82 27.52 0.06
C VAL A 9 9.47 27.03 -0.47
N MET A 10 8.37 27.50 0.12
CA MET A 10 7.02 27.16 -0.33
C MET A 10 6.77 27.59 -1.78
N GLU A 11 7.11 28.83 -2.12
CA GLU A 11 6.95 29.37 -3.49
C GLU A 11 7.77 28.59 -4.50
N LYS A 12 9.01 28.23 -4.14
CA LYS A 12 9.87 27.39 -4.98
C LYS A 12 9.25 26.02 -5.23
N GLU A 13 8.79 25.34 -4.18
CA GLU A 13 8.16 24.02 -4.29
C GLU A 13 6.87 24.08 -5.12
N VAL A 14 6.02 25.09 -4.92
CA VAL A 14 4.79 25.29 -5.71
C VAL A 14 5.12 25.47 -7.19
N ASN A 15 6.13 26.28 -7.50
CA ASN A 15 6.53 26.51 -8.88
C ASN A 15 7.13 25.25 -9.55
N GLU A 16 7.91 24.47 -8.80
CA GLU A 16 8.43 23.18 -9.27
C GLU A 16 7.31 22.15 -9.50
N LYS A 17 6.36 22.03 -8.56
CA LYS A 17 5.19 21.15 -8.71
C LYS A 17 4.33 21.54 -9.90
N LYS A 18 4.08 22.85 -10.10
CA LYS A 18 3.33 23.35 -11.26
C LYS A 18 4.00 22.96 -12.58
N LYS A 19 5.33 23.08 -12.69
CA LYS A 19 6.09 22.65 -13.88
C LYS A 19 5.99 21.15 -14.12
N ASN A 20 6.14 20.35 -13.06
CA ASN A 20 6.05 18.90 -13.17
C ASN A 20 4.63 18.45 -13.54
N GLN A 21 3.61 19.03 -12.93
CA GLN A 21 2.21 18.72 -13.21
C GLN A 21 1.85 18.93 -14.69
N VAL A 22 2.29 20.06 -15.26
CA VAL A 22 2.14 20.33 -16.70
C VAL A 22 2.81 19.26 -17.57
N ARG A 23 3.98 18.77 -17.15
CA ARG A 23 4.72 17.71 -17.86
C ARG A 23 4.02 16.34 -17.77
N TRP A 24 3.44 16.01 -16.63
CA TRP A 24 2.82 14.71 -16.37
C TRP A 24 1.38 14.61 -16.87
N PHE A 25 0.58 15.66 -16.68
CA PHE A 25 -0.86 15.63 -16.96
C PHE A 25 -1.24 16.44 -18.20
N GLY A 26 -0.48 17.46 -18.58
CA GLY A 26 -0.80 18.34 -19.70
C GLY A 26 -1.32 19.71 -19.23
N LEU A 27 -1.88 20.47 -20.17
CA LEU A 27 -2.30 21.87 -19.99
C LEU A 27 -3.83 22.02 -20.04
N THR A 28 -4.60 21.11 -19.42
CA THR A 28 -6.05 21.30 -19.30
C THR A 28 -6.44 21.95 -17.96
N PHE A 29 -7.51 22.74 -17.96
CA PHE A 29 -8.01 23.39 -16.73
C PHE A 29 -8.44 22.39 -15.65
N ASP A 30 -8.90 21.20 -16.06
CA ASP A 30 -9.29 20.12 -15.15
C ASP A 30 -8.09 19.43 -14.46
N GLU A 31 -6.86 19.74 -14.88
CA GLU A 31 -5.63 19.13 -14.36
C GLU A 31 -4.96 19.92 -13.25
N VAL A 32 -5.41 21.14 -12.98
CA VAL A 32 -4.75 22.07 -12.04
C VAL A 32 -4.61 21.51 -10.62
N LEU A 33 -5.54 20.65 -10.18
CA LEU A 33 -5.50 20.03 -8.84
C LEU A 33 -5.13 18.54 -8.87
N LYS A 34 -4.87 17.96 -10.05
CA LYS A 34 -4.53 16.53 -10.13
C LYS A 34 -3.18 16.28 -9.47
N THR A 35 -3.14 15.29 -8.60
CA THR A 35 -1.93 14.84 -7.91
C THR A 35 -1.93 13.33 -7.77
N GLU A 36 -0.74 12.76 -7.62
CA GLU A 36 -0.60 11.35 -7.33
C GLU A 36 -1.04 11.09 -5.89
N TRP A 37 -2.17 10.40 -5.76
CA TRP A 37 -2.83 10.14 -4.47
C TRP A 37 -1.90 9.54 -3.42
N LEU A 38 -1.12 8.52 -3.78
CA LEU A 38 -0.23 7.81 -2.85
C LEU A 38 0.91 8.72 -2.37
N VAL A 39 1.59 9.41 -3.30
CA VAL A 39 2.71 10.31 -2.98
C VAL A 39 2.22 11.47 -2.11
N TYR A 40 1.04 12.02 -2.41
CA TYR A 40 0.45 13.10 -1.64
C TYR A 40 0.13 12.66 -0.20
N LEU A 41 -0.55 11.53 -0.03
CA LEU A 41 -0.88 11.01 1.30
C LEU A 41 0.35 10.67 2.11
N ASP A 42 1.35 10.03 1.50
CA ASP A 42 2.61 9.71 2.17
C ASP A 42 3.38 10.96 2.60
N THR A 43 3.37 12.01 1.79
CA THR A 43 4.00 13.29 2.11
C THR A 43 3.34 13.92 3.33
N LEU A 44 2.00 13.99 3.34
CA LEU A 44 1.25 14.50 4.49
C LEU A 44 1.48 13.67 5.75
N ALA A 45 1.41 12.34 5.63
CA ALA A 45 1.63 11.42 6.73
C ALA A 45 3.07 11.53 7.28
N SER A 46 4.05 11.83 6.43
CA SER A 46 5.44 12.05 6.84
C SER A 46 5.57 13.31 7.70
N PHE A 47 4.89 14.41 7.35
CA PHE A 47 4.93 15.65 8.14
C PHE A 47 4.43 15.49 9.57
N ILE A 48 3.51 14.56 9.79
CA ILE A 48 2.95 14.25 11.12
C ILE A 48 3.55 13.00 11.76
N GLY A 49 4.50 12.32 11.11
CA GLY A 49 5.10 11.09 11.60
C GLY A 49 4.18 9.85 11.61
N ALA A 50 3.07 9.90 10.84
CA ALA A 50 2.10 8.81 10.74
C ALA A 50 2.39 7.84 9.57
N LYS A 51 3.34 8.18 8.69
CA LYS A 51 3.74 7.29 7.58
C LYS A 51 4.40 6.02 8.12
N PRO A 52 3.85 4.82 7.88
CA PRO A 52 4.47 3.58 8.32
C PRO A 52 5.78 3.31 7.58
N SER A 53 6.81 2.88 8.30
CA SER A 53 8.08 2.46 7.69
C SER A 53 8.01 0.98 7.32
N VAL A 54 7.84 0.66 6.03
CA VAL A 54 7.69 -0.74 5.57
C VAL A 54 8.87 -1.62 6.00
N LEU A 55 10.09 -1.11 5.91
CA LEU A 55 11.29 -1.85 6.35
C LEU A 55 11.32 -2.07 7.86
N GLY A 56 10.91 -1.08 8.65
CA GLY A 56 10.81 -1.23 10.11
C GLY A 56 9.73 -2.23 10.49
N LEU A 57 8.60 -2.19 9.78
CA LEU A 57 7.51 -3.13 9.94
C LEU A 57 7.92 -4.54 9.54
N LEU A 58 8.77 -4.72 8.52
CA LEU A 58 9.23 -6.04 8.09
C LEU A 58 10.00 -6.76 9.21
N CYS A 59 10.71 -6.00 10.05
CA CYS A 59 11.44 -6.53 11.20
C CYS A 59 10.54 -6.84 12.42
N THR A 60 9.42 -6.12 12.60
CA THR A 60 8.55 -6.26 13.78
C THR A 60 7.29 -7.09 13.52
N ASP A 61 6.66 -6.89 12.37
CA ASP A 61 5.48 -7.59 11.90
C ASP A 61 5.57 -7.84 10.38
N PRO A 62 6.30 -8.90 9.95
CA PRO A 62 6.54 -9.17 8.54
C PRO A 62 5.25 -9.43 7.76
N TRP A 63 4.23 -10.02 8.40
CA TRP A 63 2.95 -10.29 7.75
C TRP A 63 2.21 -9.00 7.40
N LEU A 64 2.15 -8.06 8.35
CA LEU A 64 1.58 -6.75 8.11
C LEU A 64 2.39 -5.97 7.06
N ALA A 65 3.72 -6.04 7.11
CA ALA A 65 4.60 -5.35 6.16
C ALA A 65 4.36 -5.80 4.72
N LEU A 66 4.30 -7.12 4.50
CA LEU A 66 4.00 -7.70 3.19
C LEU A 66 2.59 -7.34 2.73
N THR A 67 1.60 -7.36 3.65
CA THR A 67 0.22 -6.98 3.32
C THR A 67 0.11 -5.51 2.91
N ILE A 68 0.90 -4.61 3.52
CA ILE A 68 0.91 -3.19 3.18
C ILE A 68 1.64 -2.93 1.87
N PHE A 69 2.77 -3.61 1.65
CA PHE A 69 3.61 -3.39 0.48
C PHE A 69 3.03 -4.01 -0.81
N PHE A 70 2.54 -5.25 -0.74
CA PHE A 70 1.98 -5.96 -1.89
C PHE A 70 0.46 -5.89 -1.98
N GLY A 71 -0.22 -5.53 -0.90
CA GLY A 71 -1.68 -5.43 -0.86
C GLY A 71 -2.18 -4.02 -1.18
N PRO A 72 -3.49 -3.80 -1.02
CA PRO A 72 -4.09 -2.50 -1.29
C PRO A 72 -3.64 -1.47 -0.24
N CYS A 73 -3.30 -0.27 -0.71
CA CYS A 73 -3.07 0.89 0.16
C CYS A 73 -4.41 1.36 0.73
N SER A 74 -4.67 1.02 2.00
CA SER A 74 -5.91 1.40 2.69
C SER A 74 -5.66 2.55 3.68
N PRO A 75 -6.65 3.43 3.93
CA PRO A 75 -6.48 4.55 4.86
C PRO A 75 -6.10 4.14 6.29
N TYR A 76 -6.38 2.88 6.68
CA TYR A 76 -5.99 2.32 7.97
C TYR A 76 -4.47 2.31 8.18
N GLN A 77 -3.67 2.25 7.11
CA GLN A 77 -2.20 2.23 7.18
C GLN A 77 -1.63 3.49 7.86
N TYR A 78 -2.24 4.64 7.62
CA TYR A 78 -1.84 5.92 8.21
C TYR A 78 -2.28 6.10 9.67
N ARG A 79 -2.93 5.09 10.26
CA ARG A 79 -3.32 5.05 11.68
C ARG A 79 -2.55 3.98 12.46
N LEU A 80 -1.58 3.32 11.83
CA LEU A 80 -0.73 2.31 12.46
C LEU A 80 0.27 2.89 13.45
N GLN A 81 0.71 4.13 13.24
CA GLN A 81 1.68 4.80 14.10
C GLN A 81 1.49 6.32 14.07
N GLY A 82 2.23 7.02 14.93
CA GLY A 82 2.15 8.48 15.02
C GLY A 82 0.94 8.98 15.82
N PRO A 83 0.64 10.28 15.76
CA PRO A 83 -0.45 10.88 16.51
C PRO A 83 -1.81 10.37 16.01
N GLY A 84 -2.71 10.08 16.95
CA GLY A 84 -4.02 9.53 16.60
C GLY A 84 -3.96 8.08 16.10
N HIS A 85 -2.98 7.31 16.58
CA HIS A 85 -2.89 5.86 16.43
C HIS A 85 -4.23 5.19 16.78
N TRP A 86 -4.61 4.19 15.98
CA TRP A 86 -5.81 3.39 16.23
C TRP A 86 -5.44 1.93 16.39
N GLU A 87 -5.68 1.38 17.59
CA GLU A 87 -5.36 -0.01 17.93
C GLU A 87 -5.96 -1.02 16.94
N GLY A 88 -7.16 -0.72 16.41
CA GLY A 88 -7.85 -1.57 15.43
C GLY A 88 -7.28 -1.53 14.01
N ALA A 89 -6.33 -0.64 13.71
CA ALA A 89 -5.82 -0.42 12.35
C ALA A 89 -5.19 -1.69 11.75
N ARG A 90 -4.38 -2.39 12.55
CA ARG A 90 -3.76 -3.66 12.14
C ARG A 90 -4.81 -4.69 11.74
N GLN A 91 -5.77 -4.94 12.64
CA GLN A 91 -6.83 -5.92 12.38
C GLN A 91 -7.67 -5.50 11.18
N ALA A 92 -7.97 -4.22 11.04
CA ALA A 92 -8.73 -3.68 9.91
C ALA A 92 -8.03 -3.96 8.57
N ILE A 93 -6.71 -3.78 8.48
CA ILE A 93 -5.92 -4.08 7.27
C ILE A 93 -5.97 -5.57 6.94
N LEU A 94 -5.76 -6.44 7.93
CA LEU A 94 -5.69 -7.88 7.69
C LEU A 94 -7.05 -8.49 7.32
N THR A 95 -8.14 -7.95 7.87
CA THR A 95 -9.51 -8.45 7.64
C THR A 95 -10.27 -7.68 6.55
N GLN A 96 -9.58 -6.81 5.80
CA GLN A 96 -10.24 -5.95 4.81
C GLN A 96 -10.92 -6.75 3.69
N TRP A 97 -10.27 -7.83 3.23
CA TRP A 97 -10.82 -8.69 2.18
C TRP A 97 -12.05 -9.45 2.65
N ASP A 98 -12.09 -9.86 3.93
CA ASP A 98 -13.28 -10.49 4.52
C ASP A 98 -14.48 -9.55 4.44
N ARG A 99 -14.28 -8.26 4.74
CA ARG A 99 -15.35 -7.25 4.66
C ARG A 99 -15.78 -6.94 3.22
N VAL A 100 -14.85 -6.96 2.27
CA VAL A 100 -15.16 -6.77 0.84
C VAL A 100 -15.95 -7.97 0.29
N LEU A 101 -15.61 -9.19 0.72
CA LEU A 101 -16.26 -10.42 0.26
C LEU A 101 -17.59 -10.69 0.97
N LYS A 102 -17.74 -10.28 2.23
CA LYS A 102 -18.95 -10.52 3.03
C LYS A 102 -20.27 -10.15 2.32
N PRO A 103 -20.44 -8.97 1.69
CA PRO A 103 -21.68 -8.64 1.00
C PRO A 103 -21.84 -9.35 -0.35
N THR A 104 -20.77 -9.80 -0.99
CA THR A 104 -20.81 -10.40 -2.33
C THR A 104 -20.91 -11.93 -2.30
N ARG A 105 -20.39 -12.57 -1.26
CA ARG A 105 -20.41 -14.03 -1.07
C ARG A 105 -21.66 -14.48 -0.32
N THR A 106 -22.84 -14.25 -0.89
CA THR A 106 -24.14 -14.62 -0.30
C THR A 106 -24.46 -16.11 -0.35
N ARG A 107 -23.73 -16.88 -1.16
CA ARG A 107 -23.87 -18.34 -1.27
C ARG A 107 -22.55 -19.03 -0.92
N VAL A 108 -22.60 -19.96 0.02
CA VAL A 108 -21.47 -20.85 0.34
C VAL A 108 -21.63 -22.15 -0.45
N LEU A 109 -20.65 -22.45 -1.31
CA LEU A 109 -20.57 -23.73 -2.00
C LEU A 109 -19.94 -24.77 -1.06
N ALA A 110 -20.50 -25.98 -1.00
CA ALA A 110 -19.83 -27.11 -0.37
C ALA A 110 -18.50 -27.37 -1.10
N GLY A 111 -17.42 -27.58 -0.36
CA GLY A 111 -16.08 -27.73 -0.92
C GLY A 111 -16.03 -28.85 -1.94
N SER A 112 -15.81 -28.52 -3.22
CA SER A 112 -15.55 -29.52 -4.26
C SER A 112 -14.09 -29.96 -4.16
N SER A 113 -13.86 -31.24 -3.89
CA SER A 113 -12.52 -31.84 -4.05
C SER A 113 -12.20 -31.90 -5.54
N SER A 114 -11.38 -30.98 -6.04
CA SER A 114 -10.90 -31.04 -7.42
C SER A 114 -9.76 -32.05 -7.51
N SER A 115 -9.86 -33.03 -8.43
CA SER A 115 -8.80 -34.01 -8.68
C SER A 115 -7.54 -33.39 -9.32
N PHE A 116 -7.62 -32.14 -9.77
CA PHE A 116 -6.50 -31.42 -10.37
C PHE A 116 -5.79 -30.55 -9.34
N PRO A 117 -4.44 -30.50 -9.37
CA PRO A 117 -3.68 -29.61 -8.51
C PRO A 117 -4.03 -28.16 -8.86
N SER A 118 -4.17 -27.34 -7.82
CA SER A 118 -4.34 -25.89 -8.00
C SER A 118 -3.15 -25.28 -8.75
N LEU A 119 -3.38 -24.17 -9.46
CA LEU A 119 -2.30 -23.41 -10.09
C LEU A 119 -1.19 -23.05 -9.08
N LEU A 120 -1.56 -22.72 -7.84
CA LEU A 120 -0.64 -22.43 -6.75
C LEU A 120 0.29 -23.61 -6.43
N THR A 121 -0.25 -24.84 -6.38
CA THR A 121 0.56 -26.04 -6.15
C THR A 121 1.55 -26.30 -7.29
N VAL A 122 1.15 -26.06 -8.54
CA VAL A 122 2.05 -26.22 -9.70
C VAL A 122 3.15 -25.17 -9.69
N VAL A 123 2.80 -23.89 -9.49
CA VAL A 123 3.76 -22.78 -9.41
C VAL A 123 4.73 -22.99 -8.25
N GLY A 124 4.22 -23.42 -7.09
CA GLY A 124 5.05 -23.74 -5.91
C GLY A 124 6.08 -24.84 -6.20
N LEU A 125 5.67 -25.93 -6.86
CA LEU A 125 6.58 -27.01 -7.27
C LEU A 125 7.66 -26.52 -8.25
N LEU A 126 7.30 -25.70 -9.24
CA LEU A 126 8.25 -25.16 -10.21
C LEU A 126 9.29 -24.24 -9.55
N LEU A 127 8.86 -23.39 -8.61
CA LEU A 127 9.78 -22.53 -7.84
C LEU A 127 10.73 -23.36 -6.97
N LEU A 128 10.23 -24.44 -6.37
CA LEU A 128 11.04 -25.36 -5.57
C LEU A 128 12.11 -26.06 -6.42
N LEU A 129 11.72 -26.57 -7.60
CA LEU A 129 12.65 -27.18 -8.55
C LEU A 129 13.72 -26.19 -9.01
N ALA A 130 13.32 -24.96 -9.35
CA ALA A 130 14.27 -23.91 -9.73
C ALA A 130 15.26 -23.59 -8.61
N ALA A 131 14.79 -23.49 -7.35
CA ALA A 131 15.66 -23.26 -6.20
C ALA A 131 16.65 -24.40 -5.98
N VAL A 132 16.21 -25.66 -6.10
CA VAL A 132 17.09 -26.84 -6.03
C VAL A 132 18.17 -26.77 -7.10
N ILE A 133 17.78 -26.53 -8.36
CA ILE A 133 18.76 -26.42 -9.47
C ILE A 133 19.77 -25.31 -9.20
N PHE A 134 19.32 -24.14 -8.72
CA PHE A 134 20.19 -23.02 -8.38
C PHE A 134 21.13 -23.28 -7.19
N VAL A 135 20.77 -24.19 -6.27
CA VAL A 135 21.60 -24.54 -5.11
C VAL A 135 22.64 -25.62 -5.47
N PHE A 136 22.35 -26.48 -6.45
CA PHE A 136 23.24 -27.56 -6.90
C PHE A 136 24.08 -27.22 -8.14
N GLN A 137 24.03 -25.98 -8.60
CA GLN A 137 24.81 -25.45 -9.73
C GLN A 137 25.91 -24.51 -9.21
#